data_AF-A0A950WM15-F1
#
_entry.id   AF-A0A950WM15-F1
#
_cell.length_a   1.000
_cell.length_b   1.000
_cell.length_c   1.000
_cell.angle_alpha   90.00
_cell.angle_beta   90.00
_cell.angle_gamma   90.00
#
_symmetry.space_group_name_H-M   'P 1'
#
loop_
_entity.id
_entity.type
_entity.pdbx_description
1 polymer ?
#
loop_
_entity_poly.entity_id
_entity_poly.type
_entity_poly.pdbx_seq_one_letter_code
_entity_poly.pdbx_strand_id
1 'polypeptide(L)'
;MLKFRIPAVLTAIILLMGVAWAQTSPPTRVRGVIASVGEHAITVNARDGARLDITLNEPLTVMAVKRVDLASITPNTYVGIASRTAADGKPEAIEVLVFPEAMRGTGEGHYAWDLEPG
;
A
#
# COMPACT_ATOMS: atom_id res chain seq x y z
N MET A 1 -49.19 39.98 3.64
CA MET A 1 -49.21 38.73 4.43
C MET A 1 -48.20 37.75 3.83
N LEU A 2 -46.93 37.85 4.25
CA LEU A 2 -45.84 37.01 3.75
C LEU A 2 -45.77 35.76 4.63
N LYS A 3 -46.46 34.69 4.22
CA LYS A 3 -46.48 33.42 4.94
C LYS A 3 -45.12 32.72 4.79
N PHE A 4 -44.35 32.74 5.87
CA PHE A 4 -43.09 32.03 6.08
C PHE A 4 -43.20 30.56 5.60
N ARG A 5 -42.51 30.22 4.50
CA ARG A 5 -42.22 28.82 4.09
C ARG A 5 -40.78 28.47 4.47
N ILE A 6 -40.40 28.70 5.72
CA ILE A 6 -39.04 28.45 6.22
C ILE A 6 -38.72 26.96 6.50
N PRO A 7 -39.65 26.06 6.89
CA PRO A 7 -39.23 24.72 7.32
C PRO A 7 -38.80 23.81 6.16
N ALA A 8 -39.22 24.08 4.92
CA ALA A 8 -38.85 23.25 3.77
C ALA A 8 -37.43 23.53 3.26
N VAL A 9 -36.92 24.75 3.46
CA VAL A 9 -35.60 25.15 2.95
C VAL A 9 -34.47 24.62 3.84
N LEU A 10 -34.70 24.53 5.16
CA LEU A 10 -33.70 23.96 6.08
C LEU A 10 -33.50 22.46 5.87
N THR A 11 -34.56 21.69 5.59
CA THR A 11 -34.47 20.23 5.39
C THR A 11 -33.71 19.88 4.11
N ALA A 12 -33.83 20.69 3.05
CA ALA A 12 -33.12 20.47 1.79
C ALA A 12 -31.60 20.69 1.91
N ILE A 13 -31.16 21.61 2.78
CA ILE A 13 -29.73 21.92 2.98
C ILE A 13 -29.00 20.78 3.73
N ILE A 14 -29.68 20.08 4.63
CA ILE A 14 -29.11 18.96 5.39
C ILE A 14 -28.86 17.74 4.50
N LEU A 15 -29.68 17.52 3.46
CA LEU A 15 -29.49 16.42 2.49
C LEU A 15 -28.34 16.66 1.49
N LEU A 16 -27.83 17.88 1.39
CA LEU A 16 -26.68 18.24 0.54
C LEU A 16 -25.34 18.20 1.27
N MET A 17 -25.35 18.03 2.60
CA MET A 17 -24.15 17.80 3.40
C MET A 17 -23.70 16.35 3.21
N GLY A 18 -23.07 16.08 2.06
CA GLY A 18 -22.44 14.80 1.80
C GLY A 18 -21.49 14.43 2.94
N VAL A 19 -21.67 13.24 3.50
CA VAL A 19 -20.73 12.68 4.46
C VAL A 19 -19.38 12.50 3.76
N ALA A 20 -18.45 13.42 4.00
CA ALA A 20 -17.07 13.23 3.60
C ALA A 20 -16.50 12.09 4.44
N TRP A 21 -16.52 10.87 3.89
CA TRP A 21 -15.75 9.77 4.47
C TRP A 21 -14.28 10.14 4.34
N ALA A 22 -13.63 10.36 5.49
CA ALA A 22 -12.19 10.54 5.54
C ALA A 22 -11.54 9.24 5.04
N GLN A 23 -11.12 9.22 3.77
CA GLN A 23 -10.30 8.13 3.27
C GLN A 23 -8.96 8.20 3.99
N THR A 24 -8.62 7.14 4.72
CA THR A 24 -7.29 6.99 5.29
C THR A 24 -6.28 7.09 4.15
N SER A 25 -5.35 8.03 4.22
CA SER A 25 -4.32 8.17 3.20
C SER A 25 -3.54 6.85 3.09
N PRO A 26 -3.21 6.40 1.87
CA PRO A 26 -2.37 5.23 1.71
C PRO A 26 -1.05 5.39 2.47
N PRO A 27 -0.50 4.31 3.05
CA PRO A 27 0.78 4.39 3.73
C PRO A 27 1.87 4.85 2.75
N THR A 28 2.72 5.76 3.20
CA THR A 28 3.90 6.19 2.45
C THR A 28 4.87 5.02 2.32
N ARG A 29 5.21 4.62 1.09
CA ARG A 29 6.23 3.62 0.83
C ARG A 29 7.58 4.29 0.66
N VAL A 30 8.58 3.77 1.38
CA VAL A 30 9.97 4.19 1.25
C VAL A 30 10.76 3.06 0.60
N ARG A 31 11.40 3.35 -0.53
CA ARG A 31 12.37 2.44 -1.15
C ARG A 31 13.76 3.03 -1.07
N GLY A 32 14.68 2.26 -0.50
CA GLY A 32 16.04 2.72 -0.29
C GLY A 32 16.90 1.67 0.39
N VAL A 33 18.11 2.10 0.73
CA VAL A 33 19.07 1.29 1.48
C VAL A 33 19.04 1.77 2.93
N ILE A 34 18.89 0.84 3.87
CA ILE A 34 19.04 1.14 5.31
C ILE A 34 20.51 1.54 5.54
N ALA A 35 20.72 2.80 5.91
CA ALA A 35 22.04 3.37 6.16
C ALA A 35 22.51 3.13 7.60
N SER A 36 21.58 3.12 8.55
CA SER A 36 21.85 2.82 9.97
C SER A 36 20.59 2.37 10.69
N VAL A 37 20.76 1.60 11.75
CA VAL A 37 19.70 1.14 12.65
C VAL A 37 20.03 1.63 14.06
N GLY A 38 19.13 2.41 14.64
CA GLY A 38 19.15 2.80 16.05
C GLY A 38 18.14 2.00 16.86
N GLU A 39 17.91 2.41 18.11
CA GLU A 39 16.99 1.74 19.03
C GLU A 39 15.52 1.92 18.62
N HIS A 40 15.12 3.15 18.29
CA HIS A 40 13.74 3.53 17.98
C HIS A 40 13.60 4.20 16.60
N ALA A 41 14.64 4.13 15.76
CA ALA A 41 14.63 4.73 14.44
C ALA A 41 15.61 4.04 13.49
N ILE A 42 15.33 4.12 12.18
CA ILE A 42 16.26 3.75 11.11
C ILE A 42 16.53 4.96 10.23
N THR A 43 17.72 5.02 9.65
CA THR A 43 18.01 5.97 8.58
C THR A 43 18.02 5.23 7.26
N VAL A 44 17.30 5.75 6.27
CA VAL A 44 17.21 5.18 4.92
C VAL A 44 17.71 6.20 3.90
N ASN A 45 18.63 5.78 3.03
CA ASN A 45 18.95 6.51 1.81
C ASN A 45 17.94 6.09 0.75
N ALA A 46 16.93 6.92 0.51
CA ALA A 46 15.85 6.67 -0.44
C ALA A 46 16.34 6.78 -1.90
N ARG A 47 15.62 6.14 -2.81
CA ARG A 47 15.97 6.09 -4.25
C ARG A 47 15.92 7.44 -4.95
N ASP A 48 15.18 8.40 -4.40
CA ASP A 48 15.08 9.78 -4.87
C ASP A 48 16.27 10.65 -4.40
N GLY A 49 17.21 10.07 -3.65
CA GLY A 49 18.37 10.75 -3.09
C GLY A 49 18.13 11.34 -1.70
N ALA A 50 16.91 11.28 -1.16
CA ALA A 50 16.63 11.77 0.19
C ALA A 50 17.27 10.87 1.24
N ARG A 51 17.75 11.47 2.33
CA ARG A 51 18.12 10.77 3.56
C ARG A 51 16.99 10.93 4.57
N LEU A 52 16.35 9.82 4.92
CA LEU A 52 15.15 9.80 5.75
C LEU A 52 15.45 9.16 7.11
N ASP A 53 15.14 9.85 8.19
CA ASP A 53 15.10 9.27 9.53
C ASP A 53 13.66 8.84 9.84
N ILE A 54 13.45 7.54 10.04
CA ILE A 54 12.16 6.92 10.21
C ILE A 54 12.06 6.37 11.64
N THR A 55 11.17 6.95 12.44
CA THR A 55 10.84 6.43 13.78
C THR A 55 10.12 5.10 13.68
N LEU A 56 10.56 4.13 14.49
CA LEU A 56 9.94 2.81 14.64
C LEU A 56 9.04 2.81 15.87
N ASN A 57 7.76 2.52 15.66
CA ASN A 57 6.78 2.37 16.75
C ASN A 57 6.49 0.89 17.01
N GLU A 58 6.14 0.57 18.25
CA GLU A 58 5.69 -0.77 18.63
C GLU A 58 4.15 -0.90 18.56
N PRO A 59 3.61 -2.05 18.14
CA PRO A 59 4.31 -3.25 17.69
C PRO A 59 4.92 -3.09 16.28
N LEU A 60 6.18 -3.49 16.11
CA LEU A 60 6.88 -3.47 14.82
C LEU A 60 6.84 -4.84 14.16
N THR A 61 6.41 -4.89 12.90
CA THR A 61 6.53 -6.10 12.07
C THR A 61 7.61 -5.91 11.02
N VAL A 62 8.55 -6.85 10.94
CA VAL A 62 9.61 -6.86 9.93
C VAL A 62 9.43 -8.08 9.03
N MET A 63 9.40 -7.84 7.72
CA MET A 63 9.38 -8.89 6.70
C MET A 63 10.68 -8.85 5.90
N ALA A 64 11.26 -10.02 5.66
CA ALA A 64 12.43 -10.19 4.83
C ALA A 64 12.17 -11.26 3.78
N VAL A 65 12.76 -11.08 2.60
CA VAL A 65 12.70 -12.05 1.51
C VAL A 65 14.00 -12.82 1.45
N LYS A 66 13.91 -14.11 1.10
CA LYS A 66 15.07 -14.94 0.76
C LYS A 66 14.84 -15.58 -0.60
N ARG A 67 15.92 -15.89 -1.31
CA ARG A 67 15.83 -16.62 -2.57
C ARG A 67 15.26 -18.03 -2.32
N VAL A 68 14.35 -18.45 -3.21
CA VAL A 68 13.81 -19.80 -3.28
C VAL A 68 13.91 -20.31 -4.72
N ASP A 69 13.95 -21.63 -4.89
CA ASP A 69 13.94 -22.25 -6.21
C ASP A 69 12.53 -22.21 -6.80
N LEU A 70 12.42 -22.03 -8.12
CA LEU A 70 11.12 -22.06 -8.81
C LEU A 70 10.36 -23.37 -8.57
N ALA A 71 11.08 -24.48 -8.35
CA ALA A 71 10.49 -25.77 -8.01
C ALA A 71 9.72 -25.78 -6.67
N SER A 72 9.92 -24.79 -5.80
CA SER A 72 9.13 -24.65 -4.56
C SER A 72 7.72 -24.13 -4.83
N ILE A 73 7.43 -23.59 -6.01
CA ILE A 73 6.11 -23.13 -6.40
C ILE A 73 5.31 -24.34 -6.88
N THR A 74 4.50 -24.86 -5.98
CA THR A 74 3.64 -26.03 -6.21
C THR A 74 2.17 -25.62 -6.28
N PRO A 75 1.26 -26.47 -6.78
CA PRO A 75 -0.18 -26.19 -6.70
C PRO A 75 -0.60 -25.78 -5.29
N ASN A 76 -1.49 -24.78 -5.19
CA ASN A 76 -1.96 -24.19 -3.93
C ASN A 76 -0.95 -23.31 -3.16
N THR A 77 0.25 -23.07 -3.68
CA THR A 77 1.19 -22.09 -3.10
C THR A 77 0.57 -20.69 -3.14
N TYR A 78 0.59 -19.97 -2.01
CA TYR A 78 0.15 -18.58 -1.97
C TYR A 78 1.27 -17.66 -2.48
N VAL A 79 1.00 -16.94 -3.58
CA VAL A 79 1.98 -16.08 -4.24
C VAL A 79 1.46 -14.66 -4.42
N GLY A 80 2.36 -13.70 -4.25
CA GLY A 80 2.19 -12.35 -4.77
C GLY A 80 2.92 -12.21 -6.09
N ILE A 81 2.30 -11.55 -7.07
CA ILE A 81 2.90 -11.31 -8.38
C ILE A 81 2.87 -9.82 -8.62
N ALA A 82 4.05 -9.20 -8.66
CA ALA A 82 4.17 -7.86 -9.19
C ALA A 82 4.37 -7.98 -10.70
N SER A 83 3.59 -7.23 -11.46
CA SER A 83 3.63 -7.23 -12.92
C SER A 83 3.69 -5.82 -13.47
N ARG A 84 4.27 -5.72 -14.66
CA ARG A 84 4.17 -4.53 -15.52
C ARG A 84 3.25 -4.80 -16.70
N THR A 85 2.79 -3.75 -17.36
CA THR A 85 2.07 -3.89 -18.63
C THR A 85 3.09 -4.05 -19.76
N ALA A 86 3.07 -5.20 -20.43
CA ALA A 86 3.91 -5.48 -21.59
C ALA A 86 3.44 -4.71 -22.83
N ALA A 87 4.26 -4.73 -23.88
CA ALA A 87 3.96 -4.05 -25.15
C ALA A 87 2.66 -4.54 -25.83
N ASP A 88 2.27 -5.79 -25.57
CA ASP A 88 1.02 -6.38 -26.07
C ASP A 88 -0.19 -6.07 -25.16
N GLY A 89 0.00 -5.24 -24.12
CA GLY A 89 -1.03 -4.85 -23.16
C GLY A 89 -1.29 -5.89 -22.06
N LYS A 90 -0.58 -7.03 -22.06
CA LYS A 90 -0.78 -8.07 -21.03
C LYS A 90 0.13 -7.85 -19.82
N PRO A 91 -0.24 -8.39 -18.65
CA PRO A 91 0.65 -8.41 -17.49
C PRO A 91 1.87 -9.30 -17.75
N GLU A 92 3.07 -8.76 -17.56
CA GLU A 92 4.33 -9.49 -17.50
C GLU A 92 4.84 -9.46 -16.06
N ALA A 93 5.04 -10.62 -15.45
CA ALA A 93 5.53 -10.73 -14.07
C ALA A 93 7.00 -10.29 -13.98
N ILE A 94 7.28 -9.39 -13.04
CA ILE A 94 8.63 -8.91 -12.73
C ILE A 94 9.12 -9.40 -11.36
N GLU A 95 8.22 -9.86 -10.51
CA GLU A 95 8.51 -10.52 -9.24
C GLU A 95 7.45 -11.59 -8.94
N VAL A 96 7.90 -12.71 -8.38
CA VAL A 96 7.02 -13.71 -7.77
C VAL A 96 7.48 -13.91 -6.33
N LEU A 97 6.63 -13.53 -5.37
CA LEU A 97 6.87 -13.68 -3.95
C LEU A 97 6.10 -14.88 -3.41
N VAL A 98 6.80 -15.87 -2.88
CA VAL A 98 6.18 -17.00 -2.19
C VAL A 98 5.98 -16.63 -0.72
N PHE A 99 4.73 -16.64 -0.28
CA PHE A 99 4.40 -16.39 1.13
C PHE A 99 4.37 -17.70 1.91
N PRO A 100 4.81 -17.71 3.18
CA PRO A 100 4.49 -18.78 4.11
C PRO A 100 2.97 -18.93 4.26
N GLU A 101 2.49 -20.15 4.53
CA GLU A 101 1.05 -20.43 4.68
C GLU A 101 0.39 -19.56 5.76
N ALA A 102 1.09 -19.30 6.87
CA ALA A 102 0.62 -18.43 7.95
C ALA A 102 0.36 -16.98 7.52
N MET A 103 0.85 -16.58 6.33
CA MET A 103 0.66 -15.26 5.74
C MET A 103 -0.33 -15.27 4.57
N ARG A 104 -1.06 -16.37 4.33
CA ARG A 104 -2.11 -16.41 3.32
C ARG A 104 -3.13 -15.29 3.55
N GLY A 105 -3.50 -14.60 2.48
CA GLY A 105 -4.35 -13.41 2.54
C GLY A 105 -3.58 -12.09 2.68
N THR A 106 -2.27 -12.13 2.98
CA THR A 106 -1.46 -10.90 3.05
C THR A 106 -1.37 -10.24 1.68
N GLY A 107 -1.69 -8.94 1.61
CA GLY A 107 -1.55 -8.15 0.39
C GLY A 107 -2.48 -8.57 -0.75
N GLU A 108 -3.61 -9.22 -0.46
CA GLU A 108 -4.59 -9.58 -1.49
C GLU A 108 -5.10 -8.35 -2.25
N GLY A 109 -5.32 -8.55 -3.56
CA GLY A 109 -5.82 -7.54 -4.47
C GLY A 109 -4.83 -7.16 -5.56
N HIS A 110 -5.20 -6.16 -6.34
CA HIS A 110 -4.39 -5.62 -7.42
C HIS A 110 -4.26 -4.12 -7.26
N TYR A 111 -3.03 -3.65 -7.08
CA TYR A 111 -2.71 -2.25 -6.78
C TYR A 111 -1.32 -1.90 -7.29
N ALA A 112 -1.02 -0.61 -7.40
CA ALA A 112 0.28 -0.13 -7.84
C ALA A 112 1.42 -0.62 -6.93
N TRP A 113 2.50 -1.06 -7.55
CA TRP A 113 3.70 -1.54 -6.87
C TRP A 113 4.94 -0.89 -7.46
N ASP A 114 5.88 -0.50 -6.59
CA ASP A 114 6.97 0.43 -6.84
C ASP A 114 8.30 -0.27 -7.20
N LEU A 115 8.23 -1.41 -7.89
CA LEU A 115 9.40 -2.15 -8.38
C LEU A 115 10.01 -1.58 -9.65
N GLU A 116 9.21 -0.94 -10.49
CA GLU A 116 9.72 -0.26 -11.68
C GLU A 116 10.19 1.17 -11.34
N PRO A 117 11.14 1.72 -12.12
CA PRO A 117 11.46 3.13 -12.05
C PRO A 117 10.23 3.99 -12.36
N GLY A 118 10.02 5.02 -11.54
CA GLY A 118 8.98 6.03 -11.66
C GLY A 118 9.33 7.22 -10.78
#